data_AF-A0A349KYV1-F1
#
_entry.id   AF-A0A349KYV1-F1
#
_cell.length_a   1.000
_cell.length_b   1.000
_cell.length_c   1.000
_cell.angle_alpha   90.00
_cell.angle_beta   90.00
_cell.angle_gamma   90.00
#
_symmetry.space_group_name_H-M   'P 1'
#
loop_
_entity.id
_entity.type
_entity.pdbx_description
1 polymer ?
#
loop_
_entity_poly.entity_id
_entity_poly.type
_entity_poly.pdbx_seq_one_letter_code
_entity_poly.pdbx_strand_id
1 'polypeptide(L)'
;MSNVNHHPLSGRDLIAALCVVLIWGTNFVAMKLALRDLTPLQLGAARYLFAVLPLVLLVKPPKLHWKWVVIYGLCQGVGQFGLLFLSLQMGMTAALASVVLQTQVFFTALFGFIALGERVARPLQIGLALAALGLACFAMNYLAPGA
;
A
#
# COMPACT_ATOMS: atom_id res chain seq x y z
N MET A 1 -3.23 30.50 -11.55
CA MET A 1 -4.25 29.44 -11.38
C MET A 1 -4.02 28.42 -12.49
N SER A 2 -3.23 27.37 -12.22
CA SER A 2 -2.86 26.37 -13.21
C SER A 2 -4.07 25.51 -13.57
N ASN A 3 -4.51 25.61 -14.82
CA ASN A 3 -5.57 24.81 -15.42
C ASN A 3 -5.19 23.31 -15.32
N VAL A 4 -5.79 22.60 -14.37
CA VAL A 4 -5.71 21.14 -14.32
C VAL A 4 -6.68 20.64 -15.38
N ASN A 5 -6.16 20.40 -16.59
CA ASN A 5 -6.90 19.72 -17.63
C ASN A 5 -7.22 18.30 -17.13
N HIS A 6 -8.45 18.10 -16.66
CA HIS A 6 -8.99 16.77 -16.40
C HIS A 6 -9.20 16.09 -17.76
N HIS A 7 -8.15 15.48 -18.30
CA HIS A 7 -8.30 14.56 -19.42
C HIS A 7 -9.29 13.47 -18.99
N PRO A 8 -10.43 13.30 -19.69
CA PRO A 8 -11.31 12.18 -19.41
C PRO A 8 -10.51 10.90 -19.60
N LEU A 9 -10.55 10.00 -18.60
CA LEU A 9 -9.83 8.72 -18.61
C LEU A 9 -10.04 8.06 -19.97
N SER A 10 -8.98 7.99 -20.79
CA SER A 10 -9.06 7.30 -22.07
C SER A 10 -9.40 5.84 -21.82
N GLY A 11 -10.09 5.15 -22.74
CA GLY A 11 -10.38 3.71 -22.57
C GLY A 11 -9.12 2.89 -22.28
N ARG A 12 -7.97 3.35 -22.77
CA ARG A 12 -6.65 2.79 -22.47
C ARG A 12 -6.19 3.03 -21.02
N ASP A 13 -6.49 4.18 -20.43
CA ASP A 13 -6.20 4.48 -19.02
C ASP A 13 -7.07 3.63 -18.10
N LEU A 14 -8.33 3.41 -18.48
CA LEU A 14 -9.25 2.55 -17.73
C LEU A 14 -8.80 1.08 -17.76
N ILE A 15 -8.39 0.57 -18.93
CA ILE A 15 -7.83 -0.79 -19.06
C ILE A 15 -6.54 -0.90 -18.25
N ALA A 16 -5.65 0.08 -18.31
CA ALA A 16 -4.43 0.08 -17.51
C ALA A 16 -4.73 0.07 -16.00
N ALA A 17 -5.68 0.90 -15.55
CA ALA A 17 -6.13 0.92 -14.16
C ALA A 17 -6.73 -0.42 -13.72
N LEU A 18 -7.57 -1.04 -14.55
CA LEU A 18 -8.14 -2.37 -14.30
C LEU A 18 -7.05 -3.45 -14.22
N CYS A 19 -6.08 -3.44 -15.13
CA CYS A 19 -4.93 -4.34 -15.06
C CYS A 19 -4.16 -4.17 -13.76
N VAL A 20 -3.90 -2.93 -13.33
CA VAL A 20 -3.23 -2.65 -12.05
C VAL A 20 -4.04 -3.18 -10.88
N VAL A 21 -5.35 -2.96 -10.86
CA VAL A 21 -6.26 -3.46 -9.81
C VAL A 21 -6.25 -4.98 -9.77
N LEU A 22 -6.29 -5.66 -10.91
CA LEU A 22 -6.23 -7.12 -10.97
C LEU A 22 -4.88 -7.65 -10.49
N ILE A 23 -3.77 -7.09 -10.96
CA ILE A 23 -2.41 -7.50 -10.54
C ILE A 23 -2.25 -7.33 -9.02
N TRP A 24 -2.67 -6.19 -8.48
CA TRP A 24 -2.63 -5.92 -7.04
C TRP A 24 -3.61 -6.78 -6.25
N GLY A 25 -4.81 -7.03 -6.77
CA GLY A 25 -5.81 -7.90 -6.16
C GLY A 25 -5.32 -9.35 -6.07
N THR A 26 -4.75 -9.89 -7.15
CA THR A 26 -4.15 -11.23 -7.18
C THR A 26 -2.94 -11.33 -6.25
N ASN A 27 -2.24 -10.23 -5.98
CA ASN A 27 -1.13 -10.21 -5.02
C ASN A 27 -1.58 -10.67 -3.62
N PHE A 28 -2.79 -10.32 -3.18
CA PHE A 28 -3.34 -10.80 -1.91
C PHE A 28 -3.59 -12.31 -1.90
N VAL A 29 -4.04 -12.88 -3.02
CA VAL A 29 -4.24 -14.33 -3.16
C VAL A 29 -2.90 -15.05 -3.09
N ALA A 30 -1.91 -14.57 -3.85
CA ALA A 30 -0.55 -15.11 -3.82
C ALA A 30 0.08 -14.98 -2.42
N MET A 31 -0.14 -13.85 -1.74
CA MET A 31 0.34 -13.63 -0.38
C MET A 31 -0.31 -14.61 0.61
N LYS A 32 -1.63 -14.81 0.53
CA LYS A 32 -2.34 -15.78 1.38
C LYS A 32 -1.85 -17.22 1.16
N LEU A 33 -1.56 -17.59 -0.09
CA LEU A 33 -0.98 -18.90 -0.41
C LEU A 33 0.43 -19.03 0.15
N ALA A 34 1.28 -18.03 -0.06
CA ALA A 34 2.65 -18.05 0.41
C ALA A 34 2.75 -18.03 1.95
N LEU A 35 1.79 -17.40 2.65
CA LEU A 35 1.68 -17.41 4.11
C LEU A 35 1.29 -18.76 4.72
N ARG A 36 0.92 -19.76 3.91
CA ARG A 36 0.71 -21.13 4.41
C ARG A 36 2.02 -21.82 4.74
N ASP A 37 3.06 -21.55 3.95
CA ASP A 37 4.35 -22.25 4.03
C ASP A 37 5.47 -21.33 4.53
N LEU A 38 5.36 -20.02 4.31
CA LEU A 38 6.37 -19.03 4.68
C LEU A 38 5.86 -18.11 5.76
N THR A 39 6.72 -17.82 6.74
CA THR A 39 6.44 -16.73 7.68
C THR A 39 6.35 -15.40 6.91
N PRO A 40 5.52 -14.46 7.37
CA PRO A 40 5.29 -13.22 6.65
C PRO A 40 6.60 -12.40 6.45
N LEU A 41 7.59 -12.57 7.34
CA LEU A 41 8.95 -12.02 7.21
C LEU A 41 9.76 -12.66 6.08
N GLN A 42 9.74 -13.99 5.96
CA GLN A 42 10.41 -14.70 4.87
C GLN A 42 9.79 -14.36 3.51
N LEU A 43 8.47 -14.21 3.45
CA LEU A 43 7.78 -13.76 2.25
C LEU A 43 8.16 -12.32 1.86
N GLY A 44 8.24 -11.42 2.84
CA GLY A 44 8.72 -10.06 2.63
C GLY A 44 10.16 -10.03 2.11
N ALA A 45 11.06 -10.76 2.77
CA ALA A 45 12.46 -10.88 2.37
C ALA A 45 12.61 -11.45 0.95
N ALA A 46 11.90 -12.54 0.64
CA ALA A 46 11.89 -13.12 -0.70
C ALA A 46 11.37 -12.14 -1.75
N ARG A 47 10.26 -11.44 -1.46
CA ARG A 47 9.69 -10.42 -2.36
C ARG A 47 10.69 -9.31 -2.66
N TYR A 48 11.38 -8.80 -1.64
CA TYR A 48 12.40 -7.77 -1.84
C TYR A 48 13.63 -8.30 -2.57
N LEU A 49 14.07 -9.52 -2.30
CA LEU A 49 15.19 -10.15 -2.99
C LEU A 49 14.88 -10.37 -4.48
N PHE A 50 13.71 -10.91 -4.79
CA PHE A 50 13.22 -11.08 -6.16
C PHE A 50 12.91 -9.74 -6.86
N ALA A 51 12.59 -8.68 -6.12
CA ALA A 51 12.41 -7.35 -6.70
C ALA A 51 13.75 -6.68 -7.02
N VAL A 52 14.77 -6.85 -6.17
CA VAL A 52 16.11 -6.26 -6.35
C VAL A 52 16.85 -6.91 -7.51
N LEU A 53 16.74 -8.22 -7.72
CA LEU A 53 17.38 -8.96 -8.81
C LEU A 53 17.16 -8.33 -10.21
N PRO A 54 15.92 -8.14 -10.69
CA PRO A 54 15.68 -7.48 -11.96
C PRO A 54 15.96 -5.98 -11.90
N LEU A 55 15.76 -5.31 -10.76
CA LEU A 55 16.04 -3.87 -10.65
C LEU A 55 17.52 -3.56 -10.87
N VAL A 56 18.42 -4.34 -10.26
CA VAL A 56 19.87 -4.15 -10.38
C VAL A 56 20.36 -4.46 -11.79
N LEU A 57 19.72 -5.41 -12.49
CA LEU A 57 20.12 -5.84 -13.83
C LEU A 57 19.54 -4.96 -14.95
N LEU A 58 18.31 -4.44 -14.81
CA LEU A 58 17.60 -3.73 -15.87
C LEU A 58 17.50 -2.22 -15.67
N VAL A 59 17.58 -1.72 -14.43
CA VAL A 59 17.28 -0.31 -14.12
C VAL A 59 18.57 0.45 -13.78
N LYS A 60 18.83 1.54 -14.52
CA LYS A 60 19.93 2.46 -14.19
C LYS A 60 19.71 3.03 -12.78
N PRO A 61 20.74 3.06 -11.93
CA PRO A 61 20.60 3.54 -10.56
C PRO A 61 20.08 4.99 -10.56
N PRO A 62 19.11 5.32 -9.69
CA PRO A 62 18.55 6.65 -9.62
C PRO A 62 19.64 7.67 -9.24
N LYS A 63 19.57 8.89 -9.78
CA LYS A 63 20.46 10.02 -9.43
C LYS A 63 20.19 10.60 -8.04
N LEU A 64 19.77 9.77 -7.08
CA LEU A 64 19.55 10.16 -5.69
C LEU A 64 20.72 9.69 -4.82
N HIS A 65 20.98 10.43 -3.74
CA HIS A 65 21.93 9.99 -2.74
C HIS A 65 21.51 8.63 -2.16
N TRP A 66 22.42 7.65 -2.19
CA TRP A 66 22.20 6.27 -1.72
C TRP A 66 21.60 6.19 -0.31
N LYS A 67 21.89 7.17 0.56
CA LYS A 67 21.31 7.30 1.90
C LYS A 67 19.79 7.34 1.89
N TRP A 68 19.16 8.06 0.96
CA TRP A 68 17.70 8.13 0.86
C TRP A 68 17.09 6.81 0.44
N VAL A 69 17.77 6.06 -0.44
CA VAL A 69 17.34 4.72 -0.87
C VAL A 69 17.40 3.74 0.30
N VAL A 70 18.49 3.78 1.07
CA VAL A 70 18.67 2.92 2.25
C VAL A 70 17.68 3.26 3.36
N ILE A 71 17.50 4.55 3.68
CA ILE A 71 16.53 4.99 4.70
C ILE A 71 15.12 4.58 4.30
N TYR A 72 14.72 4.80 3.05
CA TYR A 72 13.41 4.38 2.57
C TYR A 72 13.23 2.86 2.66
N GLY A 73 14.21 2.08 2.20
CA GLY A 73 14.20 0.63 2.29
C GLY A 73 14.11 0.12 3.73
N LEU A 74 14.82 0.75 4.67
CA LEU A 74 14.77 0.42 6.10
C LEU A 74 13.43 0.79 6.73
N CYS A 75 12.90 1.99 6.47
CA CYS A 75 11.59 2.39 6.96
C CYS A 75 10.48 1.49 6.42
N GLN A 76 10.54 1.10 5.14
CA GLN A 76 9.57 0.21 4.51
C GLN A 76 9.72 -1.24 5.01
N GLY A 77 10.94 -1.77 5.02
CA GLY A 77 11.21 -3.16 5.40
C GLY A 77 11.16 -3.37 6.92
N VAL A 78 12.07 -2.73 7.65
CA VAL A 78 12.17 -2.89 9.11
C VAL A 78 11.03 -2.18 9.84
N GLY A 79 10.66 -0.97 9.38
CA GLY A 79 9.54 -0.24 9.96
C GLY A 79 8.20 -0.90 9.65
N GLN A 80 7.72 -0.81 8.40
CA GLN A 80 6.36 -1.27 8.06
C GLN A 80 6.19 -2.79 8.16
N PHE A 81 7.08 -3.60 7.57
CA PHE A 81 6.94 -5.06 7.65
C PHE A 81 7.36 -5.61 9.02
N GLY A 82 8.42 -5.08 9.64
CA GLY A 82 8.83 -5.50 10.98
C GLY A 82 7.76 -5.25 12.04
N LEU A 83 7.15 -4.06 12.07
CA LEU A 83 6.03 -3.75 12.97
C LEU A 83 4.82 -4.65 12.70
N LEU A 84 4.51 -4.90 11.42
CA LEU A 84 3.41 -5.80 11.05
C LEU A 84 3.59 -7.20 11.64
N PHE A 85 4.78 -7.78 11.55
CA PHE A 85 5.03 -9.12 12.13
C PHE A 85 4.98 -9.12 13.64
N LEU A 86 5.50 -8.05 14.27
CA LEU A 86 5.38 -7.89 15.71
C LEU A 86 3.90 -7.86 16.13
N SER A 87 3.05 -7.11 15.41
CA SER A 87 1.61 -7.06 15.69
C SER A 87 0.93 -8.42 15.49
N LEU A 88 1.30 -9.17 14.45
CA LEU A 88 0.78 -10.54 14.23
C LEU A 88 1.21 -11.49 15.36
N GLN A 89 2.47 -11.41 15.83
CA GLN A 89 2.94 -12.21 16.97
C GLN A 89 2.26 -11.83 18.28
N MET A 90 1.91 -10.54 18.46
CA MET A 90 1.16 -10.04 19.61
C MET A 90 -0.34 -10.43 19.59
N GLY A 91 -0.75 -11.29 18.65
CA GLY A 91 -2.11 -11.85 18.57
C GLY A 91 -3.07 -11.08 17.65
N MET A 92 -2.58 -10.09 16.89
CA MET A 92 -3.42 -9.40 15.92
C MET A 92 -3.76 -10.32 14.73
N THR A 93 -5.03 -10.40 14.36
CA THR A 93 -5.46 -11.22 13.22
C THR A 93 -4.96 -10.63 11.90
N ALA A 94 -4.73 -11.47 10.90
CA ALA A 94 -4.33 -11.02 9.55
C ALA A 94 -5.36 -10.05 8.93
N ALA A 95 -6.64 -10.20 9.30
CA ALA A 95 -7.71 -9.33 8.83
C ALA A 95 -7.57 -7.92 9.43
N LEU A 96 -7.36 -7.79 10.74
CA LEU A 96 -7.06 -6.50 11.37
C LEU A 96 -5.77 -5.88 10.82
N ALA A 97 -4.75 -6.69 10.61
CA ALA A 97 -3.47 -6.24 10.04
C ALA A 97 -3.64 -5.60 8.66
N SER A 98 -4.43 -6.21 7.77
CA SER A 98 -4.73 -5.66 6.44
C SER A 98 -5.43 -4.30 6.52
N VAL A 99 -6.31 -4.12 7.50
CA VAL A 99 -7.11 -2.90 7.68
C VAL A 99 -6.23 -1.76 8.19
N VAL A 100 -5.39 -2.04 9.19
CA VAL A 100 -4.39 -1.08 9.70
C VAL A 100 -3.43 -0.64 8.58
N LEU A 101 -2.98 -1.57 7.74
CA LEU A 101 -2.12 -1.25 6.59
C LEU A 101 -2.82 -0.33 5.59
N GLN A 102 -4.13 -0.51 5.36
CA GLN A 102 -4.88 0.34 4.44
C GLN A 102 -5.03 1.78 4.96
N THR A 103 -4.98 1.98 6.29
CA THR A 103 -5.02 3.30 6.92
C THR A 103 -3.84 4.19 6.52
N GLN A 104 -2.73 3.62 6.03
CA GLN A 104 -1.56 4.38 5.55
C GLN A 104 -1.91 5.41 4.46
N VAL A 105 -2.97 5.17 3.67
CA VAL A 105 -3.41 6.07 2.59
C VAL A 105 -3.87 7.41 3.17
N PHE A 106 -4.53 7.41 4.34
CA PHE A 106 -4.93 8.64 5.03
C PHE A 106 -3.74 9.44 5.51
N PHE A 107 -2.75 8.76 6.12
CA PHE A 107 -1.51 9.41 6.54
C PHE A 107 -0.74 9.99 5.35
N THR A 108 -0.67 9.25 4.24
CA THR A 108 -0.01 9.72 3.01
C THR A 108 -0.70 10.96 2.45
N ALA A 109 -2.04 10.98 2.40
CA ALA A 109 -2.80 12.14 1.96
C ALA A 109 -2.64 13.35 2.91
N LEU A 110 -2.63 13.11 4.22
CA LEU A 110 -2.42 14.14 5.24
C LEU A 110 -1.01 14.73 5.14
N PHE A 111 0.02 13.89 4.99
CA PHE A 111 1.39 14.35 4.77
C PHE A 111 1.53 15.07 3.43
N GLY A 112 0.83 14.64 2.36
CA GLY A 112 0.79 15.38 1.10
C GLY A 112 0.21 16.79 1.26
N PHE A 113 -0.85 16.93 2.05
CA PHE A 113 -1.44 18.24 2.35
C PHE A 113 -0.52 19.12 3.22
N ILE A 114 0.07 18.57 4.28
CA ILE A 114 0.88 19.34 5.25
C ILE A 114 2.29 19.62 4.70
N ALA A 115 2.97 18.61 4.14
CA ALA A 115 4.37 18.71 3.75
C ALA A 115 4.57 19.27 2.34
N LEU A 116 3.67 19.00 1.40
CA LEU A 116 3.74 19.53 0.02
C LEU A 116 2.80 20.72 -0.22
N GLY A 117 1.86 21.00 0.68
CA GLY A 117 0.88 22.08 0.49
C GLY A 117 -0.07 21.85 -0.68
N GLU A 118 -0.13 20.62 -1.21
CA GLU A 118 -0.97 20.30 -2.37
C GLU A 118 -2.45 20.31 -2.00
N ARG A 119 -3.25 21.02 -2.79
CA ARG A 119 -4.72 21.01 -2.64
C ARG A 119 -5.23 19.63 -3.02
N VAL A 120 -5.76 18.90 -2.04
CA VAL A 120 -6.37 17.59 -2.22
C VAL A 120 -7.41 17.67 -3.35
N ALA A 121 -7.16 16.99 -4.46
CA ALA A 121 -8.07 16.99 -5.60
C ALA A 121 -9.43 16.42 -5.18
N ARG A 122 -10.54 17.01 -5.66
CA ARG A 122 -11.91 16.54 -5.33
C ARG A 122 -12.13 15.02 -5.50
N PRO A 123 -11.57 14.36 -6.53
CA PRO A 123 -11.67 12.89 -6.65
C PRO A 123 -10.98 12.13 -5.51
N LEU A 124 -9.84 12.64 -5.01
CA LEU A 124 -9.10 12.05 -3.89
C LEU A 124 -9.88 12.19 -2.58
N GLN A 125 -10.61 13.30 -2.39
CA GLN A 125 -11.49 13.47 -1.23
C GLN A 125 -12.64 12.46 -1.21
N ILE A 126 -13.27 12.23 -2.37
CA ILE A 126 -14.34 11.22 -2.52
C ILE A 126 -13.77 9.82 -2.28
N GLY A 127 -12.58 9.52 -2.83
CA GLY A 127 -11.87 8.27 -2.58
C GLY A 127 -11.52 8.05 -1.11
N LEU A 128 -11.06 9.10 -0.40
CA LEU A 128 -10.80 9.04 1.04
C LEU A 128 -12.09 8.78 1.84
N ALA A 129 -13.19 9.45 1.49
CA ALA A 129 -14.48 9.25 2.16
C ALA A 129 -14.99 7.81 1.96
N LEU A 130 -14.90 7.28 0.75
CA LEU A 130 -15.22 5.89 0.43
C LEU A 130 -14.32 4.90 1.19
N ALA A 131 -13.01 5.16 1.26
CA ALA A 131 -12.08 4.35 2.03
C ALA A 131 -12.42 4.38 3.53
N ALA A 132 -12.80 5.54 4.06
CA ALA A 132 -13.18 5.69 5.47
C ALA A 132 -14.47 4.93 5.78
N LEU A 133 -15.46 4.97 4.87
CA LEU A 133 -16.68 4.18 4.98
C LEU A 133 -16.40 2.68 4.91
N GLY A 134 -15.52 2.23 4.01
CA GLY A 134 -15.11 0.83 3.93
C GLY A 134 -14.42 0.35 5.21
N LEU A 135 -13.55 1.19 5.78
CA LEU A 135 -12.86 0.92 7.05
C LEU A 135 -13.86 0.86 8.21
N ALA A 136 -14.82 1.78 8.27
CA ALA A 136 -15.86 1.82 9.29
C ALA A 136 -16.77 0.58 9.21
N CYS A 137 -17.18 0.18 8.01
CA CYS A 137 -17.98 -1.02 7.78
C CYS A 137 -17.24 -2.28 8.24
N PHE A 138 -15.95 -2.38 7.91
CA PHE A 138 -15.10 -3.47 8.38
C PHE A 138 -14.96 -3.48 9.91
N ALA A 139 -14.71 -2.32 10.52
CA ALA A 139 -14.59 -2.18 11.97
C ALA A 139 -15.89 -2.56 12.69
N MET A 140 -17.05 -2.14 12.16
CA MET A 140 -18.36 -2.52 12.70
C MET A 140 -18.58 -4.04 12.63
N ASN A 141 -18.24 -4.68 11.51
CA ASN A 141 -18.33 -6.13 11.37
C ASN A 141 -17.37 -6.89 12.31
N TYR A 142 -16.24 -6.28 12.66
CA TYR A 142 -15.29 -6.86 13.62
C TYR A 142 -15.75 -6.70 15.09
N LEU A 143 -16.38 -5.57 15.44
CA LEU A 143 -16.85 -5.26 16.79
C LEU A 143 -18.20 -5.91 17.12
N ALA A 144 -19.01 -6.26 16.11
CA ALA A 144 -20.28 -6.97 16.26
C ALA A 144 -20.24 -8.34 15.55
N PRO A 145 -19.63 -9.38 16.16
CA PRO A 145 -19.75 -10.73 15.65
C PRO A 145 -21.16 -11.28 15.95
N GLY A 146 -22.17 -10.88 15.17
CA GLY A 146 -23.52 -11.47 15.27
C GLY A 146 -24.71 -10.54 15.05
N ALA A 147 -24.76 -9.82 13.93
CA ALA A 147 -26.05 -9.41 13.34
C ALA A 147 -26.38 -10.32 12.16
#